data_AF-A0A1F8TSB1-F1
#
_entry.id   AF-A0A1F8TSB1-F1
#
_cell.length_a   1.000
_cell.length_b   1.000
_cell.length_c   1.000
_cell.angle_alpha   90.00
_cell.angle_beta   90.00
_cell.angle_gamma   90.00
#
_symmetry.space_group_name_H-M   'P 1'
#
loop_
_entity.id
_entity.type
_entity.pdbx_description
1 polymer ?
#
loop_
_entity_poly.entity_id
_entity_poly.type
_entity_poly.pdbx_seq_one_letter_code
_entity_poly.pdbx_strand_id
1 'polypeptide(L)'
;MNQASLQKSLASLPLGGLRYFDSIGSTNDEALAWATEGAPDFSLVVADEQTTGRGRAGRRWVTPHGTALAFSLILRPALTPSPSPDYGRGESSKPSLFTGLGALALVDALKKRGLEPQVKWPNDVLLNGKKVAGILVESVWAGDALDTVVLGMGVNALAGSVPPTDELLFPATSVEAEFG
;
A
#
# COMPACT_ATOMS: atom_id res chain seq x y z
N MET A 1 -15.97 -3.32 2.46
CA MET A 1 -15.69 -2.00 3.12
C MET A 1 -16.81 -1.02 2.74
N ASN A 2 -17.06 0.08 3.45
CA ASN A 2 -18.00 1.11 2.95
C ASN A 2 -17.37 2.51 3.02
N GLN A 3 -17.70 3.37 2.06
CA GLN A 3 -17.11 4.71 1.91
C GLN A 3 -17.32 5.60 3.13
N ALA A 4 -18.53 5.63 3.70
CA ALA A 4 -18.88 6.52 4.79
C ALA A 4 -18.12 6.17 6.09
N SER A 5 -18.04 4.88 6.42
CA SER A 5 -17.27 4.35 7.54
C SER A 5 -15.78 4.57 7.37
N LEU A 6 -15.27 4.46 6.14
CA LEU A 6 -13.88 4.74 5.81
C LEU A 6 -13.57 6.22 6.02
N GLN A 7 -14.36 7.12 5.43
CA GLN A 7 -14.23 8.57 5.62
C GLN A 7 -14.23 8.95 7.11
N LYS A 8 -15.15 8.39 7.90
CA LYS A 8 -15.21 8.62 9.34
C LYS A 8 -13.95 8.12 10.07
N SER A 9 -13.45 6.94 9.70
CA SER A 9 -12.27 6.35 10.33
C SER A 9 -10.97 7.10 10.00
N LEU A 10 -10.92 7.77 8.84
CA LEU A 10 -9.75 8.50 8.37
C LEU A 10 -9.83 10.02 8.61
N ALA A 11 -10.92 10.53 9.19
CA ALA A 11 -11.19 11.96 9.31
C ALA A 11 -10.14 12.75 10.11
N SER A 12 -9.41 12.09 11.01
CA SER A 12 -8.36 12.72 11.80
C SER A 12 -6.98 12.73 11.12
N LEU A 13 -6.85 12.08 9.96
CA LEU A 13 -5.58 12.00 9.24
C LEU A 13 -5.42 13.21 8.30
N PRO A 14 -4.19 13.70 8.08
CA PRO A 14 -3.92 14.83 7.20
C PRO A 14 -3.93 14.40 5.72
N LEU A 15 -5.03 13.80 5.25
CA LEU A 15 -5.14 13.36 3.86
C LEU A 15 -5.36 14.55 2.93
N GLY A 16 -4.65 14.57 1.80
CA GLY A 16 -4.86 15.55 0.73
C GLY A 16 -6.17 15.33 -0.05
N GLY A 17 -6.67 14.11 -0.01
CA GLY A 17 -7.94 13.69 -0.62
C GLY A 17 -8.18 12.20 -0.45
N LEU A 18 -9.42 11.76 -0.66
CA LEU A 18 -9.79 10.34 -0.62
C LEU A 18 -10.66 9.99 -1.84
N ARG A 19 -10.20 9.04 -2.65
CA ARG A 19 -11.03 8.36 -3.66
C ARG A 19 -11.28 6.93 -3.19
N TYR A 20 -12.54 6.55 -3.11
CA TYR A 20 -12.96 5.19 -2.78
C TYR A 20 -13.69 4.59 -3.96
N PHE A 21 -13.40 3.32 -4.25
CA PHE A 21 -14.04 2.54 -5.29
C PHE A 21 -14.56 1.23 -4.69
N ASP A 22 -15.77 0.85 -5.09
CA ASP A 22 -16.29 -0.48 -4.77
C ASP A 22 -15.49 -1.54 -5.55
N SER A 23 -15.27 -1.30 -6.84
CA SER A 23 -14.42 -2.12 -7.72
C SER A 23 -13.66 -1.25 -8.72
N ILE A 24 -12.38 -1.54 -8.91
CA ILE A 24 -11.51 -0.85 -9.89
C ILE A 24 -10.48 -1.84 -10.47
N GLY A 25 -9.74 -1.43 -11.50
CA GLY A 25 -8.58 -2.19 -12.01
C GLY A 25 -7.49 -2.34 -10.95
N SER A 26 -6.80 -1.25 -10.61
CA SER A 26 -5.82 -1.19 -9.52
C SER A 26 -5.82 0.18 -8.85
N THR A 27 -5.70 0.21 -7.53
CA THR A 27 -5.54 1.47 -6.77
C THR A 27 -4.25 2.20 -7.15
N ASN A 28 -3.19 1.48 -7.56
CA ASN A 28 -1.95 2.09 -8.01
C ASN A 28 -2.11 2.84 -9.34
N ASP A 29 -2.83 2.26 -10.31
CA ASP A 29 -3.11 2.94 -11.58
C ASP A 29 -3.88 4.23 -11.37
N GLU A 30 -4.96 4.13 -10.59
CA GLU A 30 -5.79 5.27 -10.28
C GLU A 30 -5.02 6.34 -9.51
N ALA A 31 -4.15 5.94 -8.57
CA ALA A 31 -3.29 6.87 -7.85
C ALA A 31 -2.26 7.55 -8.77
N LEU A 32 -1.66 6.83 -9.72
CA LEU A 32 -0.75 7.41 -10.72
C LEU A 32 -1.47 8.39 -11.66
N ALA A 33 -2.68 8.03 -12.10
CA ALA A 33 -3.51 8.90 -12.92
C ALA A 33 -3.89 10.17 -12.16
N TRP A 34 -4.37 10.03 -10.93
CA TRP A 34 -4.75 11.17 -10.09
C TRP A 34 -3.54 12.04 -9.73
N ALA A 35 -2.37 11.46 -9.49
CA ALA A 35 -1.14 12.22 -9.30
C ALA A 35 -0.79 13.08 -10.53
N THR A 36 -1.01 12.55 -11.73
CA THR A 36 -0.82 13.28 -13.00
C THR A 36 -1.81 14.44 -13.14
N GLU A 37 -3.03 14.28 -12.63
CA GLU A 37 -4.05 15.33 -12.53
C GLU A 37 -3.75 16.39 -11.45
N GLY A 38 -2.66 16.22 -10.68
CA GLY A 38 -2.27 17.16 -9.63
C GLY A 38 -2.83 16.85 -8.26
N ALA A 39 -3.11 15.57 -7.94
CA ALA A 39 -3.50 15.15 -6.59
C ALA A 39 -2.58 15.76 -5.51
N PRO A 40 -3.12 16.34 -4.43
CA PRO A 40 -2.32 16.84 -3.32
C PRO A 40 -1.51 15.73 -2.63
N ASP A 41 -0.46 16.12 -1.91
CA ASP A 41 0.31 15.19 -1.06
C ASP A 41 -0.61 14.49 -0.05
N PHE A 42 -0.28 13.24 0.30
CA PHE A 42 -1.11 12.36 1.14
C PHE A 42 -2.51 12.04 0.59
N SER A 43 -2.75 12.17 -0.72
CA SER A 43 -3.99 11.69 -1.32
C SER A 43 -4.06 10.17 -1.31
N LEU A 44 -5.23 9.61 -0.98
CA LEU A 44 -5.43 8.18 -0.78
C LEU A 44 -6.46 7.62 -1.76
N VAL A 45 -6.09 6.55 -2.46
CA VAL A 45 -7.02 5.73 -3.25
C VAL A 45 -7.26 4.42 -2.49
N VAL A 46 -8.52 4.02 -2.35
CA VAL A 46 -8.92 2.76 -1.69
C VAL A 46 -9.90 2.02 -2.59
N ALA A 47 -9.77 0.69 -2.66
CA ALA A 47 -10.72 -0.16 -3.36
C ALA A 47 -11.14 -1.35 -2.48
N ASP A 48 -12.43 -1.72 -2.54
CA ASP A 48 -12.91 -2.97 -1.92
C ASP A 48 -12.59 -4.20 -2.79
N GLU A 49 -12.56 -4.02 -4.11
CA GLU A 49 -12.12 -5.01 -5.08
C GLU A 49 -11.11 -4.42 -6.09
N GLN A 50 -10.08 -5.20 -6.43
CA GLN A 50 -9.21 -4.94 -7.59
C GLN A 50 -9.33 -6.06 -8.62
N THR A 51 -9.83 -5.73 -9.81
CA THR A 51 -9.98 -6.70 -10.92
C THR A 51 -8.64 -7.03 -11.59
N THR A 52 -7.74 -6.04 -11.66
CA THR A 52 -6.38 -6.16 -12.23
C THR A 52 -5.31 -5.74 -11.24
N GLY A 53 -5.49 -6.10 -9.96
CA GLY A 53 -4.55 -5.79 -8.88
C GLY A 53 -3.13 -6.26 -9.17
N ARG A 54 -2.15 -5.41 -8.86
CA ARG A 54 -0.73 -5.64 -9.20
C ARG A 54 0.16 -5.93 -8.01
N GLY A 55 1.14 -6.78 -8.26
CA GLY A 55 2.35 -6.95 -7.46
C GLY A 55 3.60 -6.69 -8.31
N ARG A 56 4.77 -6.86 -7.70
CA ARG A 56 6.06 -6.68 -8.38
C ARG A 56 6.27 -7.69 -9.51
N ALA A 57 7.09 -7.32 -10.48
CA ALA A 57 7.51 -8.17 -11.59
C ALA A 57 6.32 -8.79 -12.36
N GLY A 58 5.26 -8.01 -12.57
CA GLY A 58 4.08 -8.42 -13.33
C GLY A 58 3.17 -9.42 -12.62
N ARG A 59 3.42 -9.74 -11.35
CA ARG A 59 2.56 -10.64 -10.57
C ARG A 59 1.23 -9.98 -10.27
N ARG A 60 0.18 -10.78 -10.13
CA ARG A 60 -1.14 -10.32 -9.70
C ARG A 60 -1.19 -10.23 -8.17
N TRP A 61 -1.87 -9.20 -7.66
CA TRP A 61 -2.34 -9.14 -6.27
C TRP A 61 -3.85 -9.34 -6.27
N VAL A 62 -4.32 -10.34 -5.52
CA VAL A 62 -5.75 -10.70 -5.47
C VAL A 62 -6.43 -9.87 -4.39
N THR A 63 -7.53 -9.21 -4.73
CA THR A 63 -8.32 -8.39 -3.79
C THR A 63 -9.79 -8.63 -4.09
N PRO A 64 -10.37 -9.75 -3.62
CA PRO A 64 -11.79 -10.02 -3.77
C PRO A 64 -12.60 -9.06 -2.91
N HIS A 65 -13.82 -8.77 -3.36
CA HIS A 65 -14.72 -7.85 -2.68
C HIS A 65 -14.91 -8.21 -1.20
N GLY A 66 -14.70 -7.25 -0.32
CA GLY A 66 -14.97 -7.36 1.12
C GLY A 66 -14.00 -8.23 1.93
N THR A 67 -12.94 -8.81 1.35
CA THR A 67 -12.04 -9.72 2.07
C THR A 67 -10.63 -9.18 2.31
N ALA A 68 -10.20 -8.18 1.54
CA ALA A 68 -8.84 -7.63 1.57
C ALA A 68 -8.87 -6.10 1.73
N LEU A 69 -7.74 -5.55 2.15
CA LEU A 69 -7.49 -4.11 2.05
C LEU A 69 -6.58 -3.87 0.83
N ALA A 70 -7.02 -3.00 -0.08
CA ALA A 70 -6.19 -2.48 -1.16
C ALA A 70 -6.25 -0.96 -1.16
N PHE A 71 -5.10 -0.32 -1.01
CA PHE A 71 -5.02 1.13 -1.02
C PHE A 71 -3.66 1.61 -1.52
N SER A 72 -3.64 2.84 -2.06
CA SER A 72 -2.44 3.47 -2.60
C SER A 72 -2.37 4.91 -2.13
N LEU A 73 -1.28 5.24 -1.44
CA LEU A 73 -1.01 6.58 -0.92
C LEU A 73 -0.09 7.33 -1.89
N ILE A 74 -0.52 8.51 -2.31
CA ILE A 74 0.28 9.43 -3.12
C ILE A 74 1.12 10.28 -2.18
N LEU A 75 2.43 10.25 -2.37
CA LEU A 75 3.42 11.04 -1.64
C LEU A 75 4.16 11.93 -2.63
N ARG A 76 4.42 13.19 -2.26
CA ARG A 76 5.19 14.16 -3.04
C ARG A 76 6.44 14.61 -2.28
N PRO A 77 7.53 13.81 -2.30
CA PRO A 77 8.73 14.07 -1.51
C PRO A 77 9.37 15.44 -1.75
N ALA A 78 9.26 15.98 -2.97
CA ALA A 78 9.76 17.31 -3.32
C ALA A 78 9.03 18.45 -2.59
N LEU A 79 7.82 18.23 -2.10
CA LEU A 79 7.02 19.21 -1.36
C LEU A 79 7.18 19.08 0.16
N THR A 80 7.80 18.00 0.64
CA THR A 80 7.97 17.76 2.07
C THR A 80 9.17 18.57 2.59
N PRO A 81 8.99 19.50 3.54
CA PRO A 81 10.09 20.30 4.06
C PRO A 81 11.11 19.40 4.76
N SER A 82 12.36 19.44 4.29
CA SER A 82 13.45 18.79 5.00
C SER A 82 14.09 19.73 6.03
N PRO A 83 14.39 19.26 7.26
CA PRO A 83 15.20 20.00 8.22
C PRO A 83 16.69 20.06 7.86
N SER A 84 17.14 19.27 6.89
CA SER A 84 18.53 19.20 6.42
C SER A 84 18.65 19.76 4.99
N PRO A 85 19.59 20.68 4.72
CA PRO A 85 19.87 21.20 3.38
C PRO A 85 20.39 20.14 2.39
N ASP A 86 20.78 18.96 2.87
CA ASP A 86 21.31 17.85 2.06
C ASP A 86 20.28 16.73 1.76
N TYR A 87 19.14 16.73 2.45
CA TYR A 87 18.10 15.68 2.33
C TYR A 87 17.44 15.60 0.95
N GLY A 88 17.60 16.64 0.14
CA GLY A 88 17.13 16.71 -1.26
C GLY A 88 18.16 16.26 -2.30
N ARG A 89 19.41 15.94 -1.93
CA ARG A 89 20.49 15.64 -2.90
C ARG A 89 20.83 14.15 -3.07
N GLY A 90 20.11 13.22 -2.43
CA GLY A 90 20.32 11.79 -2.73
C GLY A 90 19.48 10.74 -2.01
N GLU A 91 18.87 11.04 -0.85
CA GLU A 91 18.08 10.06 -0.10
C GLU A 91 16.58 10.08 -0.46
N SER A 92 16.00 11.27 -0.64
CA SER A 92 14.62 11.46 -1.12
C SER A 92 14.40 10.99 -2.57
N SER A 93 15.46 10.57 -3.27
CA SER A 93 15.44 10.03 -4.63
C SER A 93 15.50 8.50 -4.69
N LYS A 94 15.24 7.79 -3.57
CA LYS A 94 15.29 6.32 -3.52
C LYS A 94 13.90 5.71 -3.28
N PRO A 95 13.16 5.35 -4.34
CA PRO A 95 11.86 4.67 -4.21
C PRO A 95 11.89 3.40 -3.34
N SER A 96 13.05 2.72 -3.27
CA SER A 96 13.23 1.54 -2.42
C SER A 96 13.09 1.82 -0.93
N LEU A 97 13.40 3.03 -0.45
CA LEU A 97 13.21 3.42 0.95
C LEU A 97 11.72 3.42 1.31
N PHE A 98 10.86 3.93 0.43
CA PHE A 98 9.41 3.93 0.64
C PHE A 98 8.82 2.53 0.71
N THR A 99 9.42 1.56 0.01
CA THR A 99 8.99 0.15 0.13
C THR A 99 9.24 -0.36 1.55
N GLY A 100 10.44 -0.07 2.10
CA GLY A 100 10.79 -0.43 3.47
C GLY A 100 9.92 0.30 4.51
N LEU A 101 9.68 1.59 4.33
CA LEU A 101 8.80 2.38 5.21
C LEU A 101 7.37 1.85 5.21
N GLY A 102 6.82 1.52 4.04
CA GLY A 102 5.49 0.88 3.94
C GLY A 102 5.42 -0.46 4.66
N ALA A 103 6.46 -1.30 4.53
CA ALA A 103 6.53 -2.57 5.24
C ALA A 103 6.60 -2.39 6.76
N LEU A 104 7.41 -1.45 7.24
CA LEU A 104 7.50 -1.12 8.67
C LEU A 104 6.19 -0.56 9.22
N ALA A 105 5.50 0.29 8.46
CA ALA A 105 4.21 0.83 8.86
C ALA A 105 3.16 -0.28 9.05
N LEU A 106 3.13 -1.30 8.17
CA LEU A 106 2.26 -2.48 8.36
C LEU A 106 2.68 -3.32 9.56
N VAL A 107 3.98 -3.54 9.75
CA VAL A 107 4.50 -4.25 10.92
C VAL A 107 4.03 -3.57 12.20
N ASP A 108 4.18 -2.25 12.31
CA ASP A 108 3.75 -1.51 13.50
C ASP A 108 2.24 -1.55 13.69
N ALA A 109 1.45 -1.46 12.61
CA ALA A 109 0.00 -1.56 12.65
C ALA A 109 -0.46 -2.94 13.15
N LEU A 110 0.16 -4.03 12.68
CA LEU A 110 -0.16 -5.40 13.07
C LEU A 110 0.33 -5.71 14.50
N LYS A 111 1.51 -5.23 14.90
CA LYS A 111 2.00 -5.36 16.29
C LYS A 111 1.08 -4.71 17.31
N LYS A 112 0.52 -3.54 16.99
CA LYS A 112 -0.49 -2.87 17.85
C LYS A 112 -1.77 -3.68 18.02
N ARG A 113 -1.98 -4.71 17.20
CA ARG A 113 -3.08 -5.67 17.34
C ARG A 113 -2.68 -6.96 18.09
N GLY A 114 -1.44 -7.07 18.55
CA GLY A 114 -0.95 -8.25 19.28
C GLY A 114 -0.42 -9.37 18.38
N LEU A 115 -0.15 -9.07 17.10
CA LEU A 115 0.45 -10.03 16.17
C LEU A 115 1.98 -9.86 16.13
N GLU A 116 2.70 -10.88 15.65
CA GLU A 116 4.17 -10.90 15.52
C GLU A 116 4.62 -10.90 14.04
N PRO A 117 4.43 -9.77 13.32
CA PRO A 117 4.76 -9.69 11.90
C PRO A 117 6.27 -9.59 11.65
N GLN A 118 6.70 -10.16 10.53
CA GLN A 118 8.08 -10.13 10.06
C GLN A 118 8.17 -9.51 8.67
N VAL A 119 9.21 -8.71 8.42
CA VAL A 119 9.49 -8.22 7.07
C VAL A 119 10.27 -9.28 6.30
N LYS A 120 9.70 -9.76 5.19
CA LYS A 120 10.43 -10.49 4.16
C LYS A 120 10.84 -9.50 3.09
N TRP A 121 12.13 -9.14 3.10
CA TRP A 121 12.69 -8.17 2.18
C TRP A 121 12.48 -8.62 0.71
N PRO A 122 12.16 -7.70 -0.22
CA PRO A 122 12.07 -6.25 -0.04
C PRO A 122 10.70 -5.70 0.34
N ASN A 123 9.62 -6.45 0.18
CA ASN A 123 8.29 -5.85 0.00
C ASN A 123 7.13 -6.69 0.54
N ASP A 124 7.40 -7.74 1.30
CA ASP A 124 6.38 -8.63 1.84
C ASP A 124 6.38 -8.55 3.37
N VAL A 125 5.19 -8.60 3.97
CA VAL A 125 5.02 -8.78 5.42
C VAL A 125 4.46 -10.17 5.65
N LEU A 126 5.04 -10.87 6.62
CA LEU A 126 4.68 -12.24 6.98
C LEU A 126 4.09 -12.29 8.40
N LEU A 127 3.21 -13.26 8.62
CA LEU A 127 2.81 -13.77 9.93
C LEU A 127 3.07 -15.27 9.95
N ASN A 128 3.76 -15.77 10.98
CA ASN A 128 4.11 -17.19 11.11
C ASN A 128 4.74 -17.78 9.82
N GLY A 129 5.65 -17.01 9.19
CA GLY A 129 6.32 -17.39 7.95
C GLY A 129 5.47 -17.35 6.68
N LYS A 130 4.18 -16.99 6.76
CA LYS A 130 3.23 -16.91 5.65
C LYS A 130 2.94 -15.46 5.29
N LYS A 131 2.86 -15.15 3.99
CA LYS A 131 2.62 -13.79 3.49
C LYS A 131 1.22 -13.30 3.84
N VAL A 132 1.14 -12.16 4.52
CA VAL A 132 -0.13 -11.48 4.86
C VAL A 132 -0.32 -10.18 4.08
N ALA A 133 0.77 -9.52 3.67
CA ALA A 133 0.69 -8.27 2.93
C ALA A 133 1.82 -8.12 1.92
N GLY A 134 1.57 -7.26 0.94
CA GLY A 134 2.53 -6.87 -0.09
C GLY A 134 2.55 -5.36 -0.29
N ILE A 135 3.75 -4.83 -0.54
CA ILE A 135 3.99 -3.42 -0.84
C ILE A 135 4.45 -3.32 -2.30
N LEU A 136 3.87 -2.35 -3.02
CA LEU A 136 4.26 -2.01 -4.38
C LEU A 136 4.45 -0.49 -4.48
N VAL A 137 5.70 -0.07 -4.66
CA VAL A 137 6.03 1.34 -4.88
C VAL A 137 6.23 1.59 -6.37
N GLU A 138 5.54 2.60 -6.88
CA GLU A 138 5.73 3.16 -8.22
C GLU A 138 6.11 4.63 -8.08
N SER A 139 6.90 5.16 -9.02
CA SER A 139 7.48 6.50 -8.93
C SER A 139 7.33 7.28 -10.23
N VAL A 140 7.00 8.55 -10.13
CA VAL A 140 7.01 9.52 -11.25
C VAL A 140 8.18 10.47 -11.04
N TRP A 141 8.93 10.71 -12.12
CA TRP A 141 10.13 11.53 -12.11
C TRP A 141 9.95 12.75 -13.01
N ALA A 142 10.41 13.91 -12.54
CA ALA A 142 10.47 15.15 -13.30
C ALA A 142 11.95 15.51 -13.50
N GLY A 143 12.52 15.10 -14.63
CA GLY A 143 13.97 15.10 -14.82
C GLY A 143 14.63 14.15 -13.82
N ASP A 144 15.62 14.64 -13.06
CA ASP A 144 16.33 13.87 -12.05
C ASP A 144 15.67 13.90 -10.65
N ALA A 145 14.56 14.64 -10.51
CA ALA A 145 13.86 14.77 -9.24
C ALA A 145 12.72 13.73 -9.13
N LEU A 146 12.66 13.06 -7.98
CA LEU A 146 11.52 12.21 -7.62
C LEU A 146 10.33 13.10 -7.28
N ASP A 147 9.40 13.23 -8.22
CA ASP A 147 8.23 14.11 -8.08
C ASP A 147 7.16 13.45 -7.20
N THR A 148 6.78 12.22 -7.55
CA THR A 148 5.70 11.50 -6.89
C THR A 148 6.11 10.06 -6.59
N VAL A 149 5.69 9.57 -5.43
CA VAL A 149 5.73 8.17 -5.04
C VAL A 149 4.30 7.69 -4.79
N VAL A 150 3.90 6.62 -5.47
CA VAL A 150 2.67 5.89 -5.19
C VAL A 150 3.01 4.65 -4.38
N LEU A 151 2.65 4.67 -3.10
CA LEU A 151 2.84 3.56 -2.17
C LEU A 151 1.57 2.70 -2.11
N GLY A 152 1.56 1.65 -2.91
CA GLY A 152 0.50 0.63 -2.93
C GLY A 152 0.69 -0.42 -1.84
N MET A 153 -0.39 -0.74 -1.16
CA MET A 153 -0.40 -1.69 -0.04
C MET A 153 -1.62 -2.61 -0.17
N GLY A 154 -1.33 -3.91 -0.24
CA GLY A 154 -2.32 -4.97 -0.23
C GLY A 154 -2.21 -5.79 1.05
N VAL A 155 -3.31 -6.00 1.76
CA VAL A 155 -3.34 -6.78 3.00
C VAL A 155 -4.48 -7.80 2.94
N ASN A 156 -4.13 -9.06 3.17
CA ASN A 156 -5.09 -10.14 3.33
C ASN A 156 -5.77 -10.01 4.69
N ALA A 157 -7.00 -9.51 4.73
CA ALA A 157 -7.69 -9.26 5.99
C ALA A 157 -8.44 -10.51 6.47
N LEU A 158 -9.25 -11.11 5.59
CA LEU A 158 -10.08 -12.29 5.86
C LEU A 158 -9.59 -13.52 5.11
N ALA A 159 -9.98 -14.73 5.52
CA ALA A 159 -9.56 -15.96 4.84
C ALA A 159 -9.85 -15.97 3.33
N GLY A 160 -10.98 -15.39 2.91
CA GLY A 160 -11.36 -15.28 1.50
C GLY A 160 -10.47 -14.37 0.63
N SER A 161 -9.48 -13.68 1.21
CA SER A 161 -8.49 -12.91 0.44
C SER A 161 -7.28 -13.73 0.01
N VAL A 162 -7.12 -14.95 0.55
CA VAL A 162 -6.00 -15.83 0.24
C VAL A 162 -6.41 -16.77 -0.92
N PRO A 163 -5.70 -16.72 -2.07
CA PRO A 163 -5.94 -17.66 -3.16
C PRO A 163 -5.75 -19.12 -2.75
N PRO A 164 -6.34 -20.07 -3.50
CA PRO A 164 -6.07 -21.50 -3.34
C PRO A 164 -4.57 -21.83 -3.35
N THR A 165 -4.16 -22.81 -2.54
CA THR A 165 -2.74 -23.12 -2.32
C THR A 165 -1.97 -23.47 -3.59
N ASP A 166 -2.62 -24.09 -4.57
CA ASP A 166 -2.07 -24.44 -5.87
C ASP A 166 -1.79 -23.23 -6.78
N GLU A 167 -2.38 -22.07 -6.49
CA GLU A 167 -2.10 -20.80 -7.17
C GLU A 167 -1.00 -19.98 -6.47
N LEU A 168 -0.59 -20.38 -5.27
CA LEU A 168 0.37 -19.63 -4.45
C LEU A 168 1.82 -19.96 -4.81
N LEU A 169 2.59 -18.92 -5.15
CA LEU A 169 4.05 -19.02 -5.32
C LEU A 169 4.82 -19.07 -3.99
N PHE A 170 4.16 -18.70 -2.89
CA PHE A 170 4.72 -18.66 -1.55
C PHE A 170 3.58 -18.79 -0.53
N PRO A 171 3.77 -19.48 0.61
CA PRO A 171 2.73 -19.62 1.61
C PRO A 171 2.12 -18.27 2.01
N ALA A 172 0.79 -18.18 2.05
CA ALA A 172 0.06 -16.96 2.37
C ALA A 172 -0.90 -17.23 3.54
N THR A 173 -1.27 -16.16 4.25
CA THR A 173 -2.25 -16.16 5.33
C THR A 173 -3.05 -14.86 5.30
N SER A 174 -4.05 -14.76 6.17
CA SER A 174 -4.82 -13.55 6.40
C SER A 174 -4.67 -13.11 7.85
N VAL A 175 -4.97 -11.84 8.12
CA VAL A 175 -4.96 -11.29 9.47
C VAL A 175 -5.95 -12.05 10.38
N GLU A 176 -7.17 -12.33 9.91
CA GLU A 176 -8.19 -13.11 10.63
C GLU A 176 -7.68 -14.49 11.06
N ALA A 177 -7.01 -15.22 10.16
CA ALA A 177 -6.52 -16.57 10.44
C ALA A 177 -5.41 -16.61 11.51
N GLU A 178 -4.78 -15.48 11.81
CA GLU A 178 -3.68 -15.39 12.78
C GLU A 178 -4.11 -14.74 14.11
N PHE A 179 -5.37 -14.32 14.24
CA PHE A 179 -5.90 -13.69 15.47
C PHE A 179 -6.33 -14.68 16.57
N GLY A 180 -6.44 -15.98 16.26
CA GLY A 180 -6.92 -16.99 17.20
C GLY A 180 -8.43 -17.15 17.16
#